data_AF-A0A8H5RJJ6-F1
#
_entry.id   AF-A0A8H5RJJ6-F1
#
_cell.length_a   1.000
_cell.length_b   1.000
_cell.length_c   1.000
_cell.angle_alpha   90.00
_cell.angle_beta   90.00
_cell.angle_gamma   90.00
#
_symmetry.space_group_name_H-M   'P 1'
#
loop_
_entity.id
_entity.type
_entity.pdbx_description
1 polymer ?
#
loop_
_entity_poly.entity_id
_entity_poly.type
_entity_poly.pdbx_seq_one_letter_code
_entity_poly.pdbx_strand_id
1 'polypeptide(L)'
;MALSNLTIGVVCCVVVAIVALATRETPDAREPPYVKETVPYFSHIYGLLKHGLRYFDLVSAQQPHPIFTIDLSGQKNYIVTSPELFQAVQRNTTSLSFSPAMIPAFRRMMGFDEAGIELIFRDAHTENGMYGEIHKVQKASLRALPGTESLDELCTLIRAKLLNIVNKLPSSQTIDLYAWVQDLFMRTNNSACFGEKDPFTLDPSLNSTF
;
A
#
# COMPACT_ATOMS: atom_id res chain seq x y z
N MET A 1 -23.25 40.10 28.68
CA MET A 1 -23.59 38.68 28.82
C MET A 1 -22.45 37.87 28.21
N ALA A 2 -21.69 37.12 29.01
CA ALA A 2 -20.66 36.24 28.48
C ALA A 2 -21.33 35.08 27.75
N LEU A 3 -20.96 34.81 26.49
CA LEU A 3 -21.41 33.61 25.81
C LEU A 3 -20.84 32.39 26.55
N SER A 4 -21.70 31.42 26.86
CA SER A 4 -21.26 30.14 27.40
C SER A 4 -20.35 29.43 26.41
N ASN A 5 -19.39 28.63 26.90
CA ASN A 5 -18.50 27.83 26.05
C ASN A 5 -19.29 26.93 25.07
N LEU A 6 -20.48 26.47 25.48
CA LEU A 6 -21.38 25.69 24.63
C LEU A 6 -21.88 26.50 23.44
N THR A 7 -22.35 27.74 23.67
CA THR A 7 -22.82 28.62 22.60
C THR A 7 -21.71 29.00 21.62
N ILE A 8 -20.49 29.20 22.11
CA ILE A 8 -19.32 29.46 21.25
C ILE A 8 -19.01 28.22 20.39
N GLY A 9 -19.00 27.03 21.00
CA GLY A 9 -18.76 25.78 20.28
C GLY A 9 -19.77 25.51 19.16
N VAL A 10 -21.07 25.71 19.44
CA VAL A 10 -22.12 25.53 18.43
C VAL A 10 -21.96 26.53 17.27
N VAL A 11 -21.69 27.81 17.56
CA VAL A 11 -21.46 28.81 16.53
C VAL A 11 -20.25 28.46 15.67
N CYS A 12 -19.14 28.01 16.27
CA CYS A 12 -17.97 27.56 15.52
C CYS A 12 -18.29 26.36 14.60
N CYS A 13 -19.02 25.35 15.09
CA CYS A 13 -19.41 24.20 14.27
C CYS A 13 -20.29 24.61 13.08
N VAL A 14 -21.24 25.52 13.28
CA VAL A 14 -22.11 26.03 12.21
C VAL A 14 -21.30 26.82 11.18
N VAL A 15 -20.39 27.69 11.61
CA VAL A 15 -19.52 28.44 10.70
C VAL A 15 -18.64 27.50 9.88
N VAL A 16 -18.02 26.49 10.52
CA VAL A 16 -17.23 25.47 9.82
C VAL A 16 -18.07 24.71 8.81
N ALA A 17 -19.30 24.30 9.17
CA ALA A 17 -20.20 23.60 8.25
C ALA A 17 -20.60 24.46 7.04
N ILE A 18 -20.88 25.75 7.25
CA ILE A 18 -21.21 26.69 6.17
C ILE A 18 -20.01 26.89 5.26
N VAL A 19 -18.82 27.13 5.82
CA VAL A 19 -17.59 27.30 5.03
C VAL A 19 -17.32 26.03 4.24
N ALA A 20 -17.37 24.86 4.87
CA ALA A 20 -17.16 23.57 4.21
C ALA A 20 -18.13 23.36 3.03
N LEU A 21 -19.41 23.68 3.20
CA LEU A 21 -20.40 23.60 2.13
C LEU A 21 -20.16 24.63 1.02
N ALA A 22 -19.73 25.84 1.37
CA ALA A 22 -19.50 26.93 0.43
C ALA A 22 -18.19 26.77 -0.36
N THR A 23 -17.16 26.14 0.21
CA THR A 23 -15.88 25.85 -0.46
C THR A 23 -15.90 24.56 -1.25
N ARG A 24 -17.04 23.86 -1.30
CA ARG A 24 -17.15 22.61 -2.03
C ARG A 24 -17.01 22.87 -3.52
N GLU A 25 -16.00 22.26 -4.14
CA GLU A 25 -15.84 22.34 -5.58
C GLU A 25 -17.03 21.68 -6.29
N THR A 26 -17.54 22.36 -7.31
CA THR A 26 -18.53 21.77 -8.20
C THR A 26 -17.88 20.65 -9.01
N PRO A 27 -18.47 19.45 -9.08
CA PRO A 27 -17.92 18.37 -9.89
C PRO A 27 -17.75 18.80 -11.36
N ASP A 28 -16.56 18.57 -11.93
CA ASP A 28 -16.34 18.78 -13.36
C ASP A 28 -17.11 17.69 -14.14
N ALA A 29 -17.87 18.07 -15.16
CA ALA A 29 -18.65 17.14 -15.97
C ALA A 29 -17.78 16.12 -16.74
N ARG A 30 -16.48 16.37 -16.88
CA ARG A 30 -15.50 15.46 -17.49
C ARG A 30 -14.94 14.43 -16.51
N GLU A 31 -15.13 14.62 -15.21
CA GLU A 31 -14.67 13.70 -14.18
C GLU A 31 -15.66 12.55 -13.96
N PRO A 32 -15.20 11.41 -13.42
CA PRO A 32 -16.09 10.33 -13.00
C PRO A 32 -17.17 10.80 -12.01
N PRO A 33 -18.39 10.21 -12.07
CA PRO A 33 -19.51 10.62 -11.22
C PRO A 33 -19.15 10.63 -9.74
N TYR A 34 -19.58 11.69 -9.04
CA TYR A 34 -19.34 11.84 -7.62
C TYR A 34 -20.36 11.06 -6.79
N VAL A 35 -19.90 10.23 -5.87
CA VAL A 35 -20.78 9.59 -4.89
C VAL A 35 -21.18 10.62 -3.85
N LYS A 36 -22.48 10.83 -3.70
CA LYS A 36 -22.99 11.84 -2.78
C LYS A 36 -22.75 11.42 -1.33
N GLU A 37 -22.05 12.28 -0.62
CA GLU A 37 -21.84 12.18 0.82
C GLU A 37 -23.11 12.49 1.60
N THR A 38 -23.36 11.74 2.69
CA THR A 38 -24.43 12.08 3.64
C THR A 38 -24.03 13.27 4.52
N VAL A 39 -22.76 13.29 4.93
CA VAL A 39 -22.13 14.40 5.65
C VAL A 39 -20.89 14.78 4.84
N PRO A 40 -20.81 16.03 4.31
CA PRO A 40 -19.69 16.47 3.49
C PRO A 40 -18.34 16.23 4.19
N TYR A 41 -17.34 15.77 3.44
CA TYR A 41 -15.97 15.48 3.88
C TYR A 41 -15.78 14.35 4.91
N PHE A 42 -16.82 14.02 5.69
CA PHE A 42 -16.72 13.10 6.83
C PHE A 42 -17.30 11.72 6.55
N SER A 43 -18.35 11.62 5.74
CA SER A 43 -19.11 10.35 5.65
C SER A 43 -18.29 9.18 5.08
N HIS A 44 -17.44 9.42 4.08
CA HIS A 44 -16.59 8.38 3.51
C HIS A 44 -15.42 8.01 4.43
N ILE A 45 -14.81 8.98 5.12
CA ILE A 45 -13.73 8.71 6.08
C ILE A 45 -14.26 7.93 7.29
N TYR A 46 -15.43 8.30 7.81
CA TYR A 46 -16.06 7.52 8.86
C TYR A 46 -16.31 6.07 8.42
N GLY A 47 -16.76 5.88 7.19
CA GLY A 47 -16.91 4.56 6.57
C GLY A 47 -15.61 3.77 6.55
N LEU A 48 -14.51 4.41 6.12
CA LEU A 48 -13.17 3.80 6.13
C LEU A 48 -12.68 3.47 7.55
N LEU A 49 -12.89 4.35 8.51
CA LEU A 49 -12.49 4.10 9.91
C LEU A 49 -13.28 2.95 10.53
N LYS A 50 -14.56 2.81 10.18
CA LYS A 50 -15.45 1.78 10.73
C LYS A 50 -15.25 0.40 10.08
N HIS A 51 -15.03 0.37 8.76
CA HIS A 51 -15.02 -0.87 7.97
C HIS A 51 -13.65 -1.20 7.36
N GLY A 52 -12.64 -0.35 7.55
CA GLY A 52 -11.34 -0.49 6.91
C GLY A 52 -11.45 -0.46 5.38
N LEU A 53 -10.55 -1.19 4.71
CA LEU A 53 -10.53 -1.29 3.25
C LEU A 53 -11.81 -1.90 2.65
N ARG A 54 -12.55 -2.70 3.41
CA ARG A 54 -13.84 -3.27 2.99
C ARG A 54 -14.89 -2.20 2.69
N TYR A 55 -14.71 -0.97 3.20
CA TYR A 55 -15.57 0.14 2.84
C TYR A 55 -15.62 0.39 1.33
N PHE A 56 -14.51 0.21 0.61
CA PHE A 56 -14.48 0.39 -0.83
C PHE A 56 -15.40 -0.62 -1.54
N ASP A 57 -15.47 -1.87 -1.06
CA ASP A 57 -16.40 -2.87 -1.59
C ASP A 57 -17.86 -2.47 -1.32
N LEU A 58 -18.15 -1.98 -0.11
CA LEU A 58 -19.50 -1.59 0.29
C LEU A 58 -20.03 -0.42 -0.55
N VAL A 59 -19.19 0.58 -0.83
CA VAL A 59 -19.56 1.71 -1.69
C VAL A 59 -19.68 1.25 -3.14
N SER A 60 -18.71 0.47 -3.62
CA SER A 60 -18.71 -0.02 -5.02
C SER A 60 -19.94 -0.85 -5.34
N ALA A 61 -20.41 -1.69 -4.41
CA ALA A 61 -21.62 -2.49 -4.58
C ALA A 61 -22.90 -1.66 -4.78
N GLN A 62 -22.89 -0.38 -4.40
CA GLN A 62 -24.02 0.53 -4.54
C GLN A 62 -23.91 1.43 -5.79
N GLN A 63 -22.77 1.40 -6.49
CA GLN A 63 -22.53 2.25 -7.65
C GLN A 63 -22.66 1.44 -8.95
N PRO A 64 -23.49 1.88 -9.91
CA PRO A 64 -23.60 1.21 -11.21
C PRO A 64 -22.44 1.57 -12.17
N HIS A 65 -21.57 2.50 -11.78
CA HIS A 65 -20.53 3.05 -12.65
C HIS A 65 -19.23 2.24 -12.56
N PRO A 66 -18.52 2.03 -13.69
CA PRO A 66 -17.24 1.30 -13.72
C PRO A 66 -16.07 2.10 -13.11
N ILE A 67 -16.28 3.40 -12.90
CA ILE A 67 -15.40 4.33 -12.20
C ILE A 67 -16.27 5.42 -11.55
N PHE A 68 -15.94 5.82 -10.32
CA PHE A 68 -16.63 6.89 -9.61
C PHE A 68 -15.67 7.62 -8.66
N THR A 69 -16.10 8.77 -8.17
CA THR A 69 -15.31 9.64 -7.28
C THR A 69 -15.90 9.66 -5.88
N ILE A 70 -15.05 9.50 -4.87
CA ILE A 70 -15.40 9.78 -3.47
C ILE A 70 -14.52 10.91 -2.93
N ASP A 71 -15.07 11.72 -2.03
CA ASP A 71 -14.28 12.70 -1.26
C ASP A 71 -13.73 12.03 0.00
N LEU A 72 -12.42 12.12 0.23
CA LEU A 72 -11.83 11.80 1.51
C LEU A 72 -11.19 13.07 2.11
N SER A 73 -12.00 13.89 2.80
CA SER A 73 -11.56 15.14 3.45
C SER A 73 -10.86 16.15 2.51
N GLY A 74 -11.53 16.49 1.42
CA GLY A 74 -11.10 17.45 0.41
C GLY A 74 -10.23 16.84 -0.68
N GLN A 75 -9.94 15.53 -0.62
CA GLN A 75 -9.16 14.83 -1.63
C GLN A 75 -10.08 13.96 -2.49
N LYS A 76 -10.09 14.23 -3.80
CA LYS A 76 -10.83 13.41 -4.77
C LYS A 76 -10.12 12.08 -4.95
N ASN A 77 -10.83 10.99 -4.68
CA ASN A 77 -10.34 9.63 -4.86
C ASN A 77 -11.18 8.93 -5.93
N TYR A 78 -10.54 8.59 -7.05
CA TYR A 78 -11.18 7.85 -8.14
C TYR A 78 -11.11 6.35 -7.86
N ILE A 79 -12.28 5.73 -7.68
CA ILE A 79 -12.42 4.30 -7.46
C ILE A 79 -12.76 3.64 -8.79
N VAL A 80 -11.89 2.74 -9.24
CA VAL A 80 -12.04 1.99 -10.50
C VAL A 80 -12.50 0.58 -10.15
N THR A 81 -13.67 0.19 -10.66
CA THR A 81 -14.28 -1.13 -10.40
C THR A 81 -14.26 -2.04 -11.63
N SER A 82 -14.16 -1.47 -12.84
CA SER A 82 -14.02 -2.24 -14.08
C SER A 82 -12.60 -2.79 -14.25
N PRO A 83 -12.45 -4.11 -14.49
CA PRO A 83 -11.15 -4.72 -14.82
C PRO A 83 -10.48 -4.11 -16.06
N GLU A 84 -11.28 -3.72 -17.06
CA GLU A 84 -10.79 -3.12 -18.31
C GLU A 84 -10.20 -1.73 -18.05
N LEU A 85 -10.91 -0.89 -17.28
CA LEU A 85 -10.41 0.43 -16.89
C LEU A 85 -9.20 0.32 -15.97
N PHE A 86 -9.19 -0.65 -15.05
CA PHE A 86 -8.05 -0.89 -14.18
C PHE A 86 -6.78 -1.23 -14.97
N GLN A 87 -6.90 -2.09 -15.99
CA GLN A 87 -5.78 -2.38 -16.90
C GLN A 87 -5.30 -1.14 -17.66
N ALA A 88 -6.22 -0.29 -18.13
CA ALA A 88 -5.87 0.95 -18.80
C ALA A 88 -5.11 1.91 -17.86
N VAL A 89 -5.56 2.03 -16.60
CA VAL A 89 -4.90 2.80 -15.55
C VAL A 89 -3.49 2.28 -15.27
N GLN A 90 -3.33 0.96 -15.08
CA GLN A 90 -2.03 0.36 -14.80
C GLN A 90 -1.02 0.52 -15.93
N ARG A 91 -1.47 0.58 -17.19
CA ARG A 91 -0.59 0.80 -18.35
C ARG A 91 -0.14 2.26 -18.49
N ASN A 92 -0.85 3.21 -17.88
CA ASN A 92 -0.53 4.63 -17.96
C ASN A 92 0.32 5.10 -16.77
N THR A 93 1.53 4.53 -16.66
CA THR A 93 2.44 4.71 -15.53
C THR A 93 3.10 6.10 -15.45
N THR A 94 3.08 6.87 -16.54
CA THR A 94 3.71 8.20 -16.60
C THR A 94 2.75 9.33 -16.23
N SER A 95 1.44 9.13 -16.43
CA SER A 95 0.42 10.14 -16.12
C SER A 95 -0.18 9.99 -14.72
N LEU A 96 -0.07 8.79 -14.14
CA LEU A 96 -0.64 8.46 -12.83
C LEU A 96 0.47 7.95 -11.91
N SER A 97 0.61 8.54 -10.73
CA SER A 97 1.61 8.13 -9.76
C SER A 97 1.01 7.74 -8.42
N PHE A 98 1.43 6.58 -7.92
CA PHE A 98 1.05 6.05 -6.62
C PHE A 98 2.00 6.51 -5.48
N SER A 99 3.15 7.07 -5.83
CA SER A 99 4.20 7.47 -4.88
C SER A 99 3.74 8.44 -3.77
N PRO A 100 2.87 9.43 -4.01
CA PRO A 100 2.45 10.37 -2.96
C PRO A 100 1.71 9.70 -1.79
N ALA A 101 0.91 8.67 -2.08
CA ALA A 101 0.21 7.89 -1.05
C ALA A 101 1.15 6.94 -0.30
N MET A 102 2.17 6.42 -0.99
CA MET A 102 3.09 5.41 -0.44
C MET A 102 4.19 5.99 0.44
N ILE A 103 4.75 7.16 0.10
CA ILE A 103 5.88 7.76 0.83
C ILE A 103 5.60 7.89 2.34
N PRO A 104 4.45 8.43 2.79
CA PRO A 104 4.15 8.53 4.22
C PRO A 104 3.93 7.17 4.90
N ALA A 105 3.47 6.15 4.16
CA ALA A 105 3.31 4.81 4.68
C ALA A 105 4.68 4.13 4.86
N PHE A 106 5.54 4.17 3.84
CA PHE A 106 6.89 3.62 3.90
C PHE A 106 7.74 4.26 4.99
N ARG A 107 7.65 5.59 5.18
CA ARG A 107 8.35 6.28 6.28
C ARG A 107 7.98 5.71 7.65
N ARG A 108 6.71 5.44 7.88
CA ARG A 108 6.23 4.87 9.16
C ARG A 108 6.61 3.39 9.30
N MET A 109 6.62 2.64 8.20
CA MET A 109 6.85 1.20 8.20
C MET A 109 8.35 0.85 8.30
N MET A 110 9.21 1.56 7.58
CA MET A 110 10.61 1.17 7.41
C MET A 110 11.56 1.80 8.43
N GLY A 111 11.09 2.78 9.22
CA GLY A 111 11.91 3.47 10.22
C GLY A 111 13.07 4.26 9.64
N PHE A 112 13.04 4.59 8.34
CA PHE A 112 14.07 5.42 7.71
C PHE A 112 14.01 6.87 8.22
N ASP A 113 15.18 7.49 8.31
CA ASP A 113 15.29 8.92 8.55
C ASP A 113 14.90 9.73 7.31
N GLU A 114 14.83 11.05 7.46
CA GLU A 114 14.37 11.94 6.39
C GLU A 114 15.28 11.90 5.17
N ALA A 115 16.60 11.80 5.39
CA ALA A 115 17.58 11.66 4.32
C ALA A 115 17.43 10.34 3.56
N GLY A 116 17.20 9.22 4.24
CA GLY A 116 16.95 7.92 3.61
C GLY A 116 15.67 7.90 2.79
N ILE A 117 14.58 8.50 3.31
CA ILE A 117 13.33 8.65 2.56
C ILE A 117 13.51 9.53 1.32
N GLU A 118 14.20 10.67 1.46
CA GLU A 118 14.50 11.53 0.32
C GLU A 118 15.30 10.76 -0.74
N LEU A 119 16.34 10.03 -0.35
CA LEU A 119 17.16 9.27 -1.27
C LEU A 119 16.36 8.19 -2.04
N ILE A 120 15.52 7.42 -1.33
CA ILE A 120 14.73 6.33 -1.94
C ILE A 120 13.66 6.90 -2.87
N PHE A 121 13.03 8.03 -2.50
CA PHE A 121 11.86 8.55 -3.19
C PHE A 121 12.10 9.78 -4.08
N ARG A 122 13.34 10.30 -4.16
CA ARG A 122 13.71 11.50 -4.93
C ARG A 122 13.13 11.51 -6.34
N ASP A 123 13.20 10.35 -7.00
CA ASP A 123 12.83 10.16 -8.40
C ASP A 123 11.65 9.19 -8.56
N ALA A 124 10.85 8.98 -7.50
CA ALA A 124 9.82 7.94 -7.40
C ALA A 124 8.70 8.03 -8.45
N HIS A 125 8.61 9.14 -9.18
CA HIS A 125 7.67 9.34 -10.28
C HIS A 125 8.25 9.01 -11.66
N THR A 126 9.52 8.59 -11.72
CA THR A 126 10.27 8.36 -12.95
C THR A 126 10.87 6.94 -12.96
N GLU A 127 11.33 6.52 -14.13
CA GLU A 127 12.07 5.25 -14.30
C GLU A 127 13.44 5.21 -13.61
N ASN A 128 13.90 6.35 -13.07
CA ASN A 128 15.14 6.44 -12.30
C ASN A 128 14.91 6.38 -10.77
N GLY A 129 13.65 6.33 -10.33
CA GLY A 129 13.32 6.14 -8.91
C GLY A 129 13.27 4.67 -8.51
N MET A 130 12.97 4.43 -7.22
CA MET A 130 12.88 3.09 -6.61
C MET A 130 12.14 2.06 -7.48
N TYR A 131 10.97 2.41 -8.03
CA TYR A 131 10.17 1.48 -8.84
C TYR A 131 10.84 1.12 -10.17
N GLY A 132 11.55 2.07 -10.78
CA GLY A 132 12.32 1.83 -11.99
C GLY A 132 13.52 0.92 -11.71
N GLU A 133 14.22 1.12 -10.60
CA GLU A 133 15.30 0.22 -10.16
C GLU A 133 14.80 -1.19 -9.85
N ILE A 134 13.68 -1.33 -9.14
CA ILE A 134 13.02 -2.63 -8.92
C ILE A 134 12.71 -3.31 -10.25
N HIS A 135 12.15 -2.57 -11.21
CA HIS A 135 11.82 -3.11 -12.53
C HIS A 135 13.08 -3.55 -13.31
N LYS A 136 14.18 -2.79 -13.21
CA LYS A 136 15.47 -3.16 -13.83
C LYS A 136 16.01 -4.46 -13.26
N VAL A 137 16.02 -4.62 -11.93
CA VAL A 137 16.45 -5.86 -11.26
C VAL A 137 15.57 -7.04 -11.67
N GLN A 138 14.24 -6.90 -11.59
CA GLN A 138 13.32 -7.95 -12.00
C GLN A 138 13.52 -8.37 -13.45
N LYS A 139 13.67 -7.40 -14.36
CA LYS A 139 13.89 -7.65 -15.79
C LYS A 139 15.23 -8.32 -16.04
N ALA A 140 16.27 -7.95 -15.30
CA ALA A 140 17.58 -8.58 -15.39
C ALA A 140 17.53 -10.05 -14.95
N SER A 141 16.92 -10.34 -13.80
CA SER A 141 16.73 -11.70 -13.30
C SER A 141 15.86 -12.57 -14.23
N LEU A 142 14.78 -12.01 -14.80
CA LEU A 142 13.94 -12.72 -15.77
C LEU A 142 14.67 -13.05 -17.08
N ARG A 143 15.66 -12.24 -17.46
CA ARG A 143 16.43 -12.40 -18.70
C ARG A 143 17.78 -13.09 -18.48
N ALA A 144 18.09 -13.50 -17.25
CA ALA A 144 19.38 -14.06 -16.86
C ALA A 144 20.56 -13.20 -17.38
N LEU A 145 20.48 -11.87 -17.19
CA LEU A 145 21.54 -10.97 -17.64
C LEU A 145 22.83 -11.21 -16.84
N PRO A 146 24.02 -11.01 -17.45
CA PRO A 146 25.30 -11.15 -16.75
C PRO A 146 25.36 -10.26 -15.51
N GLY A 147 25.81 -10.82 -14.38
CA GLY A 147 25.92 -10.10 -13.11
C GLY A 147 24.62 -10.04 -12.29
N THR A 148 23.58 -10.76 -12.69
CA THR A 148 22.34 -10.94 -11.90
C THR A 148 21.98 -12.41 -11.81
N GLU A 149 21.52 -12.86 -10.65
CA GLU A 149 20.95 -14.19 -10.49
C GLU A 149 19.68 -14.29 -11.33
N SER A 150 19.63 -15.34 -12.15
CA SER A 150 18.43 -15.66 -12.90
C SER A 150 17.31 -16.08 -11.96
N LEU A 151 16.06 -15.89 -12.41
CA LEU A 151 14.91 -16.33 -11.63
C LEU A 151 14.95 -17.84 -11.32
N ASP A 152 15.51 -18.66 -12.21
CA ASP A 152 15.63 -20.11 -12.02
C ASP A 152 16.66 -20.48 -10.94
N GLU A 153 17.78 -19.76 -10.88
CA GLU A 153 18.78 -19.92 -9.81
C GLU A 153 18.20 -19.53 -8.45
N LEU A 154 17.49 -18.40 -8.38
CA LEU A 154 16.81 -17.96 -7.17
C LEU A 154 15.76 -19.00 -6.72
N CYS A 155 14.92 -19.48 -7.64
CA CYS A 155 13.95 -20.53 -7.36
C CYS A 155 14.61 -21.83 -6.90
N THR A 156 15.75 -22.20 -7.49
CA THR A 156 16.49 -23.41 -7.11
C THR A 156 17.05 -23.30 -5.69
N LEU A 157 17.60 -22.13 -5.32
CA LEU A 157 18.08 -21.86 -3.96
C LEU A 157 16.94 -21.93 -2.94
N ILE A 158 15.82 -21.27 -3.21
CA ILE A 158 14.62 -21.29 -2.35
C ILE A 158 14.11 -22.72 -2.17
N ARG A 159 14.00 -23.49 -3.27
CA ARG A 159 13.55 -24.88 -3.25
C ARG A 159 14.47 -25.78 -2.43
N ALA A 160 15.79 -25.64 -2.57
CA ALA A 160 16.75 -26.42 -1.81
C ALA A 160 16.63 -26.17 -0.30
N LYS A 161 16.46 -24.91 0.11
CA LYS A 161 16.25 -24.55 1.53
C LYS A 161 14.91 -25.05 2.06
N LEU A 162 13.84 -24.88 1.28
CA LEU A 162 12.52 -25.38 1.62
C LEU A 162 12.55 -26.89 1.88
N LEU A 163 13.14 -27.66 0.97
CA LEU A 163 13.28 -29.12 1.12
C LEU A 163 14.12 -29.48 2.35
N ASN A 164 15.19 -28.74 2.65
CA ASN A 164 16.00 -28.98 3.83
C ASN A 164 15.19 -28.81 5.14
N ILE A 165 14.38 -27.76 5.22
CA ILE A 165 13.55 -27.47 6.40
C ILE A 165 12.45 -28.53 6.53
N VAL A 166 11.73 -28.83 5.45
CA VAL A 166 10.63 -29.81 5.46
C VAL A 166 11.12 -31.22 5.78
N ASN A 167 12.25 -31.65 5.21
CA ASN A 167 12.81 -32.99 5.46
C ASN A 167 13.33 -33.20 6.89
N LYS A 168 13.53 -32.12 7.66
CA LYS A 168 13.91 -32.18 9.08
C LYS A 168 12.71 -32.21 10.01
N LEU A 169 11.49 -32.11 9.50
CA LEU A 169 10.29 -32.18 10.33
C LEU A 169 10.14 -33.60 10.92
N PRO A 170 9.72 -33.72 12.19
CA PRO A 170 9.38 -35.00 12.79
C PRO A 170 8.22 -35.67 12.06
N SER A 171 8.14 -37.00 12.16
CA SER A 171 7.02 -37.78 11.55
C SER A 171 5.64 -37.41 12.12
N SER A 172 5.59 -36.80 13.31
CA SER A 172 4.37 -36.23 13.89
C SER A 172 4.75 -35.06 14.80
N GLN A 173 4.16 -33.89 14.55
CA GLN A 173 4.30 -32.71 15.38
C GLN A 173 3.05 -31.85 15.25
N THR A 174 2.63 -31.22 16.34
CA THR A 174 1.67 -30.11 16.30
C THR A 174 2.44 -28.80 16.22
N ILE A 175 2.12 -27.98 15.23
CA ILE A 175 2.74 -26.67 15.00
C ILE A 175 1.65 -25.60 14.87
N ASP A 176 1.99 -24.37 15.23
CA ASP A 176 1.24 -23.22 14.74
C ASP A 176 1.55 -23.03 13.26
N LEU A 177 0.59 -23.34 12.40
CA LEU A 177 0.79 -23.30 10.96
C LEU A 177 1.09 -21.88 10.46
N TYR A 178 0.47 -20.85 11.04
CA TYR A 178 0.67 -19.48 10.60
C TYR A 178 2.08 -19.00 10.91
N ALA A 179 2.50 -19.16 12.18
CA ALA A 179 3.84 -18.79 12.62
C ALA A 179 4.91 -19.59 11.86
N TRP A 180 4.67 -20.89 11.64
CA TRP A 180 5.60 -21.74 10.91
C TRP A 180 5.76 -21.34 9.43
N VAL A 181 4.65 -21.00 8.73
CA VAL A 181 4.73 -20.54 7.33
C VAL A 181 5.45 -19.19 7.23
N GLN A 182 5.22 -18.27 8.18
CA GLN A 182 5.94 -16.99 8.22
C GLN A 182 7.45 -17.18 8.38
N ASP A 183 7.87 -17.99 9.37
CA ASP A 183 9.28 -18.30 9.62
C ASP A 183 9.92 -18.99 8.41
N LEU A 184 9.21 -19.96 7.81
CA LEU A 184 9.65 -20.66 6.61
C LEU A 184 9.90 -19.70 5.45
N PHE A 185 8.91 -18.85 5.12
CA PHE A 185 9.00 -17.90 4.00
C PHE A 185 10.16 -16.91 4.20
N MET A 186 10.32 -16.39 5.42
CA MET A 186 11.41 -15.50 5.79
C MET A 186 12.77 -16.18 5.56
N ARG A 187 13.01 -17.35 6.15
CA ARG A 187 14.29 -18.06 6.05
C ARG A 187 14.65 -18.47 4.63
N THR A 188 13.66 -18.86 3.81
CA THR A 188 13.94 -19.26 2.43
C THR A 188 14.25 -18.08 1.53
N ASN A 189 13.54 -16.96 1.70
CA ASN A 189 13.68 -15.80 0.81
C ASN A 189 14.83 -14.86 1.21
N ASN A 190 15.13 -14.70 2.50
CA ASN A 190 16.23 -13.82 2.91
C ASN A 190 17.56 -14.28 2.35
N SER A 191 17.81 -15.59 2.32
CA SER A 191 19.02 -16.11 1.71
C SER A 191 19.07 -15.91 0.19
N ALA A 192 17.92 -15.77 -0.48
CA ALA A 192 17.88 -15.40 -1.91
C ALA A 192 18.16 -13.90 -2.12
N CYS A 193 17.75 -13.04 -1.18
CA CYS A 193 18.01 -11.60 -1.24
C CYS A 193 19.41 -11.19 -0.77
N PHE A 194 19.97 -11.86 0.25
CA PHE A 194 21.22 -11.48 0.91
C PHE A 194 22.38 -12.47 0.67
N GLY A 195 22.12 -13.59 0.01
CA GLY A 195 23.12 -14.63 -0.25
C GLY A 195 23.68 -15.23 1.05
N GLU A 196 25.00 -15.46 1.07
CA GLU A 196 25.70 -16.03 2.23
C GLU A 196 25.72 -15.13 3.47
N LYS A 197 25.44 -13.82 3.30
CA LYS A 197 25.42 -12.83 4.38
C LYS A 197 24.01 -12.55 4.89
N ASP A 198 23.13 -13.56 4.82
CA ASP A 198 21.77 -13.48 5.34
C ASP A 198 21.76 -13.04 6.82
N PRO A 199 21.19 -11.87 7.14
CA PRO A 199 21.22 -11.33 8.49
C PRO A 199 20.53 -12.24 9.52
N PHE A 200 19.53 -13.03 9.11
CA PHE A 200 18.81 -13.95 10.00
C PHE A 200 19.60 -15.24 10.28
N THR A 201 20.57 -15.54 9.42
CA THR A 201 21.56 -16.61 9.67
C THR A 201 22.69 -16.10 10.57
N LEU A 202 23.14 -14.85 10.34
CA LEU A 202 24.21 -14.22 11.12
C LEU A 202 23.77 -13.88 12.55
N ASP A 203 22.52 -13.42 12.71
CA ASP A 203 21.93 -13.11 14.00
C ASP A 203 20.55 -13.80 14.15
N PRO A 204 20.53 -15.02 14.73
CA PRO A 204 19.30 -15.76 14.93
C PRO A 204 18.28 -15.08 15.85
N SER A 205 18.68 -14.08 16.65
CA SER A 205 17.78 -13.37 17.55
C SER A 205 16.72 -12.57 16.77
N LEU A 206 17.03 -12.16 15.54
CA LEU A 206 16.11 -11.45 14.64
C LEU A 206 14.87 -12.26 14.27
N ASN A 207 14.92 -13.58 14.36
CA ASN A 207 13.77 -14.46 14.11
C ASN A 207 12.67 -14.33 15.18
N SER A 208 12.98 -13.74 16.34
CA SER A 208 12.04 -13.58 17.47
C SER A 208 11.38 -12.20 17.55
N THR A 209 11.71 -11.30 16.61
CA THR A 209 11.21 -9.92 16.57
C THR A 209 9.89 -9.78 15.79
N PHE A 210 9.41 -10.87 15.19
CA PHE A 210 8.18 -10.96 14.41
C PHE A 210 7.23 -11.97 15.05
#